data_AF-A0A846A1J0-F1
#
_entry.id   AF-A0A846A1J0-F1
#
_cell.length_a   1.000
_cell.length_b   1.000
_cell.length_c   1.000
_cell.angle_alpha   90.00
_cell.angle_beta   90.00
_cell.angle_gamma   90.00
#
_symmetry.space_group_name_H-M   'P 1'
#
loop_
_entity.id
_entity.type
_entity.pdbx_description
1 polymer ?
#
loop_
_entity_poly.entity_id
_entity_poly.type
_entity_poly.pdbx_seq_one_letter_code
_entity_poly.pdbx_strand_id
1 'polypeptide(L)'
;MSRDKRKKDRGVSNPANQNQLAGYVPVFSPDFKADLRWWYRNDFKKGDKILDLVADSLDGDPFTGLGKPEPLKYMGSDIWSR
;
A
#
# COMPACT_ATOMS: atom_id res chain seq x y z
N MET A 1 -43.78 14.58 41.11
CA MET A 1 -43.66 15.06 39.71
C MET A 1 -42.48 16.03 39.62
N SER A 2 -41.34 15.65 39.03
CA SER A 2 -40.39 16.59 38.41
C SER A 2 -39.26 15.86 37.69
N ARG A 3 -39.50 15.73 36.38
CA ARG A 3 -38.60 15.76 35.21
C ARG A 3 -37.09 15.50 35.39
N ASP A 4 -36.66 14.45 34.68
CA ASP A 4 -35.46 14.34 33.85
C ASP A 4 -34.33 15.36 34.01
N LYS A 5 -33.12 14.83 34.19
CA LYS A 5 -32.05 14.91 33.18
C LYS A 5 -30.89 13.96 33.52
N ARG A 6 -30.88 12.79 32.87
CA ARG A 6 -29.68 11.98 32.67
C ARG A 6 -28.60 12.85 31.99
N LYS A 7 -27.53 13.18 32.71
CA LYS A 7 -26.29 13.62 32.05
C LYS A 7 -25.43 12.38 31.83
N LYS A 8 -25.63 11.77 30.66
CA LYS A 8 -24.75 10.74 30.10
C LYS A 8 -23.46 11.44 29.73
N ASP A 9 -22.49 11.48 30.66
CA ASP A 9 -21.15 11.95 30.34
C ASP A 9 -20.55 10.96 29.35
N ARG A 10 -20.45 11.47 28.12
CA ARG A 10 -20.03 10.79 26.91
C ARG A 10 -18.58 10.37 27.12
N GLY A 11 -18.29 9.10 26.84
CA GLY A 11 -16.94 8.60 26.72
C GLY A 11 -16.15 9.53 25.80
N VAL A 12 -15.13 10.18 26.37
CA VAL A 12 -14.16 10.95 25.60
C VAL A 12 -13.32 9.91 24.85
N SER A 13 -13.76 9.55 23.65
CA SER A 13 -12.87 8.91 22.69
C SER A 13 -11.78 9.93 22.36
N ASN A 14 -10.58 9.69 22.89
CA ASN A 14 -9.39 10.49 22.59
C ASN A 14 -9.20 10.57 21.06
N PRO A 15 -9.29 11.74 20.42
CA PRO A 15 -9.12 11.86 18.96
C PRO A 15 -7.65 11.71 18.53
N ALA A 16 -6.71 11.57 19.47
CA ALA A 16 -5.28 11.51 19.19
C ALA A 16 -4.77 10.17 18.62
N ASN A 17 -5.63 9.18 18.39
CA ASN A 17 -5.24 7.91 17.78
C ASN A 17 -5.94 7.65 16.43
N GLN A 18 -6.14 8.72 15.68
CA GLN A 18 -6.43 8.69 14.24
C GLN A 18 -5.17 8.96 13.43
N ASN A 19 -3.99 8.58 13.94
CA ASN A 19 -2.75 8.74 13.19
C ASN A 19 -2.70 7.64 12.12
N GLN A 20 -3.39 7.97 11.03
CA GLN A 20 -3.24 7.51 9.66
C GLN A 20 -2.01 6.62 9.46
N LEU A 21 -2.24 5.41 8.96
CA LEU A 21 -1.26 4.69 8.15
C LEU A 21 -1.03 5.54 6.89
N ALA A 22 -0.23 6.61 7.00
CA ALA A 22 0.14 7.48 5.89
C ALA A 22 1.15 6.72 5.04
N GLY A 23 0.67 5.75 4.25
CA GLY A 23 1.46 4.88 3.39
C GLY A 23 0.60 4.26 2.30
N TYR A 24 1.22 3.88 1.19
CA TYR A 24 0.53 3.23 0.09
C TYR A 24 0.14 1.79 0.46
N VAL A 25 -1.03 1.33 0.01
CA VAL A 25 -1.46 -0.07 0.15
C VAL A 25 -1.43 -0.72 -1.23
N PRO A 26 -0.60 -1.76 -1.46
CA PRO A 26 -0.52 -2.39 -2.76
C PRO A 26 -1.76 -3.24 -3.05
N VAL A 27 -2.23 -3.18 -4.29
CA VAL A 27 -3.24 -4.11 -4.83
C VAL A 27 -2.57 -4.97 -5.89
N PHE A 28 -2.54 -6.28 -5.66
CA PHE A 28 -1.92 -7.22 -6.58
C PHE A 28 -2.95 -7.96 -7.43
N SER A 29 -2.75 -7.96 -8.75
CA SER A 29 -3.54 -8.74 -9.70
C SER A 29 -3.36 -10.26 -9.47
N PRO A 30 -4.30 -11.09 -9.92
CA PRO A 30 -4.13 -12.55 -9.87
C PRO A 30 -2.86 -13.03 -10.60
N ASP A 31 -2.56 -12.44 -11.76
CA ASP A 31 -1.40 -12.80 -12.58
C ASP A 31 -0.09 -12.46 -11.87
N PHE A 32 0.02 -11.27 -11.26
CA PHE A 32 1.18 -10.92 -10.43
C PHE A 32 1.41 -11.95 -9.32
N LYS A 33 0.35 -12.39 -8.63
CA LYS A 33 0.46 -13.40 -7.57
C LYS A 33 0.89 -14.77 -8.11
N ALA A 34 0.48 -15.13 -9.32
CA ALA A 34 0.89 -16.38 -9.96
C ALA A 34 2.37 -16.31 -10.37
N ASP A 35 2.79 -15.20 -10.99
CA ASP A 35 4.16 -14.97 -11.43
C ASP A 35 5.14 -14.90 -10.27
N LEU A 36 4.78 -14.18 -9.19
CA LEU A 36 5.62 -14.10 -7.99
C LEU A 36 5.86 -15.49 -7.39
N ARG A 37 4.81 -16.32 -7.29
CA ARG A 37 4.94 -17.71 -6.84
C ARG A 37 5.81 -18.53 -7.78
N TRP A 38 5.68 -18.34 -9.08
CA TRP A 38 6.52 -19.02 -10.06
C TRP A 38 7.99 -18.61 -9.89
N TRP A 39 8.30 -17.33 -9.74
CA TRP A 39 9.66 -16.86 -9.51
C TRP A 39 10.28 -17.47 -8.26
N TYR A 40 9.59 -17.51 -7.12
CA TYR A 40 10.13 -18.17 -5.93
C TYR A 40 10.45 -19.65 -6.11
N ARG A 41 9.76 -20.34 -7.02
CA ARG A 41 10.01 -21.76 -7.33
C ARG A 41 11.16 -21.98 -8.31
N ASN A 42 11.45 -21.01 -9.18
CA ASN A 42 12.38 -21.17 -10.30
C ASN A 42 13.67 -20.36 -10.15
N ASP A 43 13.57 -19.17 -9.55
CA ASP A 43 14.69 -18.29 -9.24
C ASP A 43 14.33 -17.38 -8.04
N PHE A 44 14.70 -17.84 -6.85
CA PHE A 44 14.46 -17.13 -5.61
C PHE A 44 14.98 -15.69 -5.65
N LYS A 45 16.14 -15.45 -6.28
CA LYS A 45 16.75 -14.11 -6.33
C LYS A 45 15.89 -13.12 -7.11
N LYS A 46 15.20 -13.59 -8.15
CA LYS A 46 14.25 -12.76 -8.90
C LYS A 46 12.98 -12.49 -8.10
N GLY A 47 12.46 -13.50 -7.38
CA GLY A 47 11.31 -13.31 -6.48
C GLY A 47 11.59 -12.25 -5.42
N ASP A 48 12.76 -12.33 -4.79
CA ASP A 48 13.21 -11.37 -3.78
C ASP A 48 13.35 -9.95 -4.35
N LYS A 49 14.00 -9.82 -5.53
CA LYS A 49 14.12 -8.54 -6.22
C LYS A 49 12.78 -7.90 -6.59
N ILE A 50 11.76 -8.70 -6.92
CA ILE A 50 10.41 -8.18 -7.16
C ILE A 50 9.82 -7.58 -5.89
N LEU A 51 10.03 -8.22 -4.73
CA LEU A 51 9.59 -7.67 -3.45
C LEU A 51 10.36 -6.39 -3.08
N ASP A 52 11.66 -6.31 -3.39
CA ASP A 52 12.44 -5.08 -3.19
C ASP A 52 11.85 -3.90 -3.99
N LEU A 53 11.48 -4.13 -5.25
CA LEU A 53 10.85 -3.10 -6.10
C LEU A 53 9.50 -2.65 -5.54
N VAL A 54 8.70 -3.59 -5.04
CA VAL A 54 7.42 -3.28 -4.38
C VAL A 54 7.66 -2.46 -3.12
N ALA A 55 8.58 -2.87 -2.24
CA ALA A 55 8.88 -2.16 -1.00
C ALA A 55 9.35 -0.72 -1.27
N ASP A 56 10.31 -0.54 -2.19
CA ASP A 56 10.82 0.79 -2.60
C ASP A 56 9.70 1.71 -3.09
N SER A 57 8.73 1.17 -3.85
CA SER A 57 7.58 1.95 -4.33
C SER A 57 6.57 2.35 -3.25
N LEU A 58 6.47 1.57 -2.16
CA LEU A 58 5.50 1.80 -1.09
C LEU A 58 6.05 2.69 0.02
N ASP A 59 7.34 2.53 0.33
CA ASP A 59 8.03 3.27 1.40
C ASP A 59 8.60 4.60 0.91
N GLY A 60 8.84 4.73 -0.40
CA GLY A 60 9.46 5.88 -1.04
C GLY A 60 8.55 6.62 -2.03
N ASP A 61 9.17 7.10 -3.11
CA ASP A 61 8.50 7.79 -4.21
C ASP A 61 8.20 6.80 -5.36
N PRO A 62 6.92 6.55 -5.70
CA PRO A 62 6.51 5.66 -6.79
C PRO A 62 7.04 6.02 -8.18
N PHE A 63 7.67 7.19 -8.38
CA PHE A 63 8.21 7.64 -9.67
C PHE A 63 9.74 7.76 -9.71
N THR A 64 10.46 7.48 -8.61
CA THR A 64 11.93 7.46 -8.55
C THR A 64 12.46 6.24 -7.80
N GLY A 65 13.77 5.97 -7.84
CA GLY A 65 14.37 4.85 -7.08
C GLY A 65 14.63 3.57 -7.89
N LEU A 66 14.43 2.41 -7.27
CA LEU A 66 14.83 1.09 -7.77
C LEU A 66 14.04 0.70 -9.04
N GLY A 67 14.70 -0.01 -9.96
CA GLY A 67 14.06 -0.51 -11.19
C GLY A 67 14.04 0.45 -12.36
N LYS A 68 14.57 1.67 -12.19
CA LYS A 68 14.52 2.73 -13.23
C LYS A 68 13.07 2.98 -13.68
N PRO A 69 12.23 3.55 -12.80
CA PRO A 69 10.86 3.89 -13.13
C PRO A 69 10.75 4.64 -14.45
N GLU A 70 9.98 4.07 -15.38
CA GLU A 70 9.72 4.64 -16.69
C GLU A 70 8.21 4.65 -16.98
N PRO A 71 7.65 5.78 -17.47
CA PRO A 71 6.24 5.86 -17.83
C PRO A 71 5.98 5.03 -19.10
N LEU A 72 4.95 4.17 -19.05
CA LEU A 72 4.59 3.32 -20.19
C LEU A 72 3.76 4.10 -21.21
N LYS A 73 4.25 4.11 -22.45
CA LYS A 73 3.54 4.73 -23.57
C LYS A 73 2.27 3.93 -23.90
N TYR A 74 1.22 4.64 -24.30
CA TYR A 74 -0.05 4.06 -24.82
C TYR A 74 -0.92 3.28 -23.82
N MET A 75 -0.52 3.16 -22.55
CA MET A 75 -1.30 2.46 -21.51
C MET A 75 -2.01 3.40 -20.52
N GLY A 76 -1.72 4.72 -20.59
CA GLY A 76 -2.26 5.75 -19.70
C GLY A 76 -1.13 6.54 -19.04
N SER A 77 -1.39 7.77 -18.61
CA SER A 77 -0.38 8.65 -17.99
C SER A 77 0.14 8.13 -16.64
N ASP A 78 -0.64 7.27 -15.99
CA ASP A 78 -0.42 6.86 -14.61
C ASP A 78 0.12 5.43 -14.50
N ILE A 79 0.62 4.87 -15.61
CA ILE A 79 1.17 3.50 -15.66
C ILE A 79 2.68 3.56 -15.87
N TRP A 80 3.39 2.83 -15.02
CA TRP A 80 4.85 2.84 -14.95
C TRP A 80 5.41 1.42 -14.95
N SER A 81 6.61 1.27 -15.49
CA SER A 81 7.42 0.05 -15.44
C SER A 81 8.62 0.25 -14.52
N ARG A 82 9.01 -0.80 -13.82
CA ARG A 82 10.21 -0.91 -12.97
C ARG A 82 10.78 -2.33 -13.05
#